data_AF-A0A497NE99-F1
#
_entry.id   AF-A0A497NE99-F1
#
_cell.length_a   1.000
_cell.length_b   1.000
_cell.length_c   1.000
_cell.angle_alpha   90.00
_cell.angle_beta   90.00
_cell.angle_gamma   90.00
#
_symmetry.space_group_name_H-M   'P 1'
#
loop_
_entity.id
_entity.type
_entity.pdbx_description
1 polymer ?
#
loop_
_entity_poly.entity_id
_entity_poly.type
_entity_poly.pdbx_seq_one_letter_code
_entity_poly.pdbx_strand_id
1 'polypeptide(L)'
;MDKGGQGEKPKVVIDASVAVKWIIPGEPWEAQARTLKERIASREIEAYAPPLLLYEVASVIQKSILRGALRLGDGIEALKAMGHLGLNIQPTSWDDLAEILNIAATTKLTVYDAAYLHLSRKMEAK
;
A
#
# COMPACT_ATOMS: atom_id res chain seq x y z
N MET A 1 -29.03 -4.00 -26.29
CA MET A 1 -28.56 -3.91 -24.89
C MET A 1 -27.06 -4.06 -24.96
N ASP A 2 -26.39 -2.92 -24.84
CA ASP A 2 -24.96 -2.78 -25.09
C ASP A 2 -24.18 -3.57 -24.04
N LYS A 3 -23.39 -4.55 -24.47
CA LYS A 3 -22.45 -5.25 -23.61
C LYS A 3 -21.25 -4.32 -23.46
N GLY A 4 -21.38 -3.32 -22.61
CA GLY A 4 -20.28 -2.47 -22.20
C GLY A 4 -19.19 -3.35 -21.60
N GLY A 5 -18.16 -3.64 -22.39
CA GLY A 5 -16.96 -4.29 -21.90
C GLY A 5 -16.39 -3.42 -20.78
N GLN A 6 -16.49 -3.88 -19.54
CA GLN A 6 -15.68 -3.32 -18.47
C GLN A 6 -14.23 -3.66 -18.85
N GLY A 7 -13.52 -2.68 -19.41
CA GLY A 7 -12.08 -2.80 -19.58
C GLY A 7 -11.44 -3.16 -18.25
N GLU A 8 -10.36 -3.94 -18.30
CA GLU A 8 -9.65 -4.35 -17.10
C GLU A 8 -9.26 -3.10 -16.29
N LYS A 9 -9.62 -3.09 -15.00
CA LYS A 9 -9.33 -1.95 -14.14
C LYS A 9 -7.81 -1.85 -13.95
N PRO A 10 -7.23 -0.64 -13.92
CA PRO A 10 -5.84 -0.50 -13.55
C PRO A 10 -5.58 -1.12 -12.18
N LYS A 11 -4.53 -1.91 -12.07
CA LYS A 11 -4.08 -2.52 -10.82
C LYS A 11 -2.83 -1.80 -10.33
N VAL A 12 -2.75 -1.55 -9.03
CA VAL A 12 -1.58 -0.94 -8.40
C VAL A 12 -1.18 -1.68 -7.14
N VAL A 13 0.12 -1.68 -6.82
CA VAL A 13 0.62 -2.05 -5.50
C VAL A 13 0.88 -0.80 -4.68
N ILE A 14 0.27 -0.72 -3.50
CA ILE A 14 0.40 0.42 -2.60
C ILE A 14 1.56 0.17 -1.64
N ASP A 15 2.61 0.96 -1.81
CA ASP A 15 3.74 1.04 -0.89
C ASP A 15 3.41 1.82 0.39
N ALA A 16 4.10 1.50 1.49
CA ALA A 16 3.93 2.19 2.77
C ALA A 16 4.19 3.70 2.67
N SER A 17 5.18 4.12 1.88
CA SER A 17 5.50 5.53 1.69
C SER A 17 4.36 6.31 1.02
N VAL A 18 3.51 5.66 0.23
CA VAL A 18 2.31 6.28 -0.36
C VAL A 18 1.18 6.29 0.66
N ALA A 19 0.94 5.16 1.34
CA ALA A 19 -0.14 5.01 2.31
C ALA A 19 -0.04 5.99 3.50
N VAL A 20 1.17 6.26 4.00
CA VAL A 20 1.37 7.16 5.15
C VAL A 20 0.98 8.61 4.85
N LYS A 21 1.05 9.04 3.58
CA LYS A 21 0.66 10.38 3.13
C LYS A 21 -0.85 10.62 3.24
N TRP A 22 -1.64 9.56 3.41
CA TRP A 22 -3.09 9.67 3.64
C TRP A 22 -3.45 9.97 5.10
N ILE A 23 -2.46 9.96 5.98
CA ILE A 23 -2.63 10.04 7.44
C ILE A 23 -1.84 11.24 8.00
N ILE A 24 -0.60 11.41 7.54
CA ILE A 24 0.30 12.45 8.02
C ILE A 24 0.28 13.62 7.02
N PRO A 25 -0.19 14.82 7.41
CA PRO A 25 -0.26 15.97 6.53
C PRO A 25 1.11 16.61 6.30
N GLY A 26 1.28 17.31 5.19
CA GLY A 26 2.50 18.08 4.88
C GLY A 26 3.63 17.27 4.24
N GLU A 27 3.35 16.02 3.88
CA GLU A 27 4.28 15.19 3.13
C GLU A 27 4.36 15.63 1.65
N PRO A 28 5.54 15.56 1.00
CA PRO A 28 5.63 15.76 -0.44
C PRO A 28 4.68 14.82 -1.20
N TRP A 29 4.06 15.31 -2.28
CA TRP A 29 3.14 14.53 -3.13
C TRP A 29 1.80 14.11 -2.46
N GLU A 30 1.41 14.76 -1.37
CA GLU A 30 0.15 14.50 -0.67
C GLU A 30 -1.08 14.59 -1.60
N ALA A 31 -1.11 15.57 -2.52
CA ALA A 31 -2.21 15.74 -3.46
C ALA A 31 -2.38 14.53 -4.39
N GLN A 32 -1.28 13.99 -4.94
CA GLN A 32 -1.29 12.82 -5.79
C GLN A 32 -1.69 11.57 -5.02
N ALA A 33 -1.18 11.42 -3.80
CA ALA A 33 -1.57 10.32 -2.92
C ALA A 33 -3.08 10.37 -2.63
N ARG A 34 -3.62 11.55 -2.35
CA ARG A 34 -5.06 11.75 -2.13
C ARG A 34 -5.90 11.37 -3.35
N THR A 35 -5.52 11.79 -4.55
CA THR A 35 -6.22 11.38 -5.79
C THR A 35 -6.21 9.86 -5.93
N LEU A 36 -5.09 9.20 -5.65
CA LEU A 36 -5.02 7.73 -5.68
C LEU A 36 -5.96 7.09 -4.65
N LYS A 37 -5.99 7.60 -3.42
CA LYS A 37 -6.91 7.15 -2.36
C LYS A 37 -8.37 7.23 -2.81
N GLU A 38 -8.77 8.36 -3.39
CA GLU A 38 -10.15 8.59 -3.85
C GLU A 38 -10.54 7.59 -4.96
N ARG A 39 -9.64 7.32 -5.92
CA ARG A 39 -9.86 6.35 -7.00
C ARG A 39 -9.91 4.90 -6.52
N ILE A 40 -9.18 4.56 -5.47
CA ILE A 40 -9.28 3.25 -4.81
C ILE A 40 -10.64 3.13 -4.12
N ALA A 41 -11.04 4.15 -3.35
CA ALA A 41 -12.31 4.17 -2.63
C ALA A 41 -13.52 4.09 -3.59
N SER A 42 -13.45 4.71 -4.77
CA SER A 42 -14.48 4.63 -5.82
C SER A 42 -14.43 3.35 -6.65
N ARG A 43 -13.47 2.44 -6.37
CA ARG A 43 -13.22 1.19 -7.11
C ARG A 43 -12.92 1.39 -8.60
N GLU A 44 -12.36 2.55 -8.96
CA GLU A 44 -11.82 2.81 -10.30
C GLU A 44 -10.49 2.10 -10.53
N ILE A 45 -9.76 1.82 -9.44
CA ILE A 45 -8.48 1.11 -9.41
C ILE A 45 -8.59 -0.07 -8.44
N GLU A 46 -7.97 -1.18 -8.79
CA GLU A 46 -7.72 -2.27 -7.86
C GLU A 46 -6.38 -2.07 -7.16
N ALA A 47 -6.39 -1.97 -5.84
CA ALA A 47 -5.20 -1.75 -5.04
C ALA A 47 -4.83 -2.99 -4.25
N TYR A 48 -3.57 -3.39 -4.34
CA TYR A 48 -2.99 -4.55 -3.67
C TYR A 48 -1.86 -4.11 -2.74
N ALA A 49 -1.60 -4.87 -1.68
CA ALA A 49 -0.42 -4.67 -0.84
C ALA A 49 -0.03 -5.96 -0.12
N PRO A 50 1.26 -6.15 0.22
CA PRO A 50 1.68 -7.26 1.07
C PRO A 50 1.25 -7.01 2.53
N PRO A 51 1.22 -8.04 3.39
CA PRO A 51 0.85 -7.87 4.80
C PRO A 51 1.83 -6.96 5.55
N LEU A 52 3.06 -6.83 5.02
CA LEU A 52 4.10 -5.92 5.50
C LEU A 52 3.62 -4.46 5.60
N LEU A 53 2.78 -4.01 4.67
CA LEU A 53 2.23 -2.65 4.65
C LEU A 53 1.61 -2.26 6.00
N LEU A 54 0.89 -3.21 6.63
CA LEU A 54 0.18 -2.96 7.87
C LEU A 54 1.13 -2.52 9.00
N TYR A 55 2.28 -3.19 9.10
CA TYR A 55 3.27 -2.93 10.13
C TYR A 55 4.11 -1.70 9.82
N GLU A 56 4.43 -1.46 8.55
CA GLU A 56 5.20 -0.28 8.14
C GLU A 56 4.40 1.01 8.35
N VAL A 57 3.12 1.03 7.97
CA VAL A 57 2.24 2.17 8.23
C VAL A 57 2.09 2.41 9.74
N ALA A 58 1.83 1.37 10.53
CA ALA A 58 1.73 1.49 11.98
C ALA A 58 3.04 2.00 12.62
N SER A 59 4.20 1.54 12.14
CA SER A 59 5.52 1.99 12.59
C SER A 59 5.75 3.48 12.31
N VAL A 60 5.35 3.97 11.13
CA VAL A 60 5.46 5.40 10.79
C VAL A 60 4.51 6.24 11.66
N ILE A 61 3.27 5.80 11.86
CA ILE A 61 2.31 6.44 12.78
C ILE A 61 2.89 6.53 14.20
N GLN A 62 3.46 5.43 14.71
CA GLN A 62 4.08 5.40 16.03
C GLN A 62 5.22 6.43 16.14
N LYS A 63 6.10 6.52 15.12
CA LYS A 63 7.18 7.51 15.09
C LYS A 63 6.63 8.94 15.11
N SER A 64 5.55 9.22 14.39
CA SER A 64 4.89 10.54 14.42
C SER A 64 4.28 10.87 15.78
N ILE A 65 3.72 9.87 16.47
CA ILE A 65 3.21 10.02 17.85
C ILE A 65 4.35 10.34 18.82
N LEU A 66 5.47 9.61 18.75
CA LEU A 66 6.63 9.84 19.61
C LEU A 66 7.26 11.22 19.42
N ARG A 67 7.10 11.81 18.23
CA ARG A 67 7.54 13.18 17.91
C ARG A 67 6.52 14.26 18.31
N GLY A 68 5.35 13.87 18.83
CA GLY A 68 4.27 14.79 19.18
C GLY A 68 3.50 15.35 17.98
N ALA A 69 3.73 14.83 16.77
CA ALA A 69 3.11 15.31 15.54
C ALA A 69 1.71 14.71 15.30
N LEU A 70 1.37 13.62 15.97
CA LEU A 70 0.09 12.92 15.85
C LEU A 70 -0.35 12.40 17.22
N ARG A 71 -1.66 12.45 17.53
CA ARG A 71 -2.17 11.82 18.76
C ARG A 71 -2.39 10.33 18.53
N LEU A 72 -2.23 9.52 19.58
CA LEU A 72 -2.44 8.07 19.49
C LEU A 72 -3.86 7.71 19.03
N GLY A 73 -4.88 8.42 19.54
CA GLY A 73 -6.28 8.23 19.13
C GLY A 73 -6.46 8.42 17.62
N ASP A 74 -5.98 9.56 17.11
CA ASP A 74 -6.04 9.90 15.67
C ASP A 74 -5.33 8.84 14.82
N GLY A 75 -4.17 8.34 15.26
CA GLY A 75 -3.45 7.28 14.57
C GLY A 75 -4.21 5.95 14.51
N ILE A 76 -4.87 5.55 15.60
CA ILE A 76 -5.71 4.34 15.65
C ILE A 76 -6.94 4.49 14.74
N GLU A 77 -7.60 5.65 14.76
CA GLU A 77 -8.74 5.94 13.89
C GLU A 77 -8.34 5.91 12.41
N ALA A 78 -7.18 6.49 12.08
CA ALA A 78 -6.65 6.45 10.73
C ALA A 78 -6.40 5.01 10.22
N LEU A 79 -5.82 4.13 11.06
CA LEU A 79 -5.64 2.71 10.70
C LEU A 79 -6.97 1.98 10.47
N LYS A 80 -8.00 2.26 11.29
CA LYS A 80 -9.33 1.69 11.08
C LYS A 80 -9.97 2.19 9.78
N ALA A 81 -9.83 3.47 9.46
CA ALA A 81 -10.32 4.04 8.21
C ALA A 81 -9.62 3.41 6.99
N MET A 82 -8.31 3.19 7.08
CA MET A 82 -7.52 2.49 6.07
C MET A 82 -8.02 1.07 5.79
N GLY A 83 -8.43 0.34 6.83
CA GLY A 83 -9.00 -1.00 6.69
C GLY A 83 -10.28 -1.05 5.84
N HIS A 84 -10.99 0.07 5.71
CA HIS A 84 -12.20 0.17 4.89
C HIS A 84 -11.98 0.77 3.49
N LEU A 85 -10.74 1.13 3.14
CA LEU A 85 -10.43 1.85 1.90
C LEU A 85 -10.60 0.97 0.64
N GLY A 86 -10.56 -0.36 0.79
CA GLY A 86 -10.59 -1.31 -0.32
C GLY A 86 -9.21 -1.78 -0.79
N LEU A 87 -8.21 -1.77 0.10
CA LEU A 87 -6.91 -2.39 -0.17
C LEU A 87 -7.02 -3.91 -0.06
N ASN A 88 -6.61 -4.62 -1.11
CA ASN A 88 -6.56 -6.08 -1.14
C ASN A 88 -5.21 -6.56 -0.59
N ILE A 89 -5.16 -6.84 0.71
CA ILE A 89 -3.96 -7.39 1.35
C ILE A 89 -3.76 -8.84 0.90
N GLN A 90 -2.68 -9.11 0.17
CA GLN A 90 -2.38 -10.45 -0.35
C GLN A 90 -1.51 -11.22 0.65
N PRO A 91 -1.86 -12.46 1.02
CA PRO A 91 -1.01 -13.28 1.89
C PRO A 91 0.32 -13.62 1.20
N THR A 92 1.34 -13.91 2.00
CA THR A 92 2.69 -14.29 1.51
C THR A 92 3.00 -15.71 1.96
N SER A 93 3.34 -16.58 1.01
CA SER A 93 3.78 -17.96 1.27
C SER A 93 5.30 -18.05 1.46
N TRP A 94 5.79 -19.25 1.83
CA TRP A 94 7.22 -19.52 1.87
C TRP A 94 7.87 -19.54 0.48
N ASP A 95 7.15 -19.97 -0.55
CA ASP A 95 7.63 -19.92 -1.94
C ASP A 95 7.74 -18.46 -2.42
N ASP A 96 6.74 -17.63 -2.10
CA ASP A 96 6.79 -16.19 -2.35
C ASP A 96 8.04 -15.57 -1.69
N LEU A 97 8.34 -15.95 -0.45
CA LEU A 97 9.54 -15.46 0.27
C LEU A 97 10.85 -15.89 -0.40
N ALA A 98 10.92 -17.11 -0.95
CA ALA A 98 12.09 -17.57 -1.69
C ALA A 98 12.30 -16.74 -2.97
N GLU A 99 11.22 -16.42 -3.69
CA GLU A 99 11.26 -15.53 -4.85
C GLU A 99 11.65 -14.10 -4.48
N ILE A 100 11.08 -13.56 -3.39
CA ILE A 100 11.42 -12.24 -2.85
C ILE A 100 12.91 -12.16 -2.50
N LEU A 101 13.46 -13.19 -1.84
CA LEU A 101 14.89 -13.26 -1.52
C LEU A 101 15.74 -13.25 -2.79
N ASN A 102 15.35 -14.01 -3.81
CA ASN A 102 16.04 -14.01 -5.09
C ASN A 102 15.98 -12.63 -5.78
N ILE A 103 14.84 -11.94 -5.74
CA ILE A 103 14.70 -10.57 -6.24
C ILE A 103 15.63 -9.62 -5.48
N ALA A 104 15.64 -9.67 -4.15
CA ALA A 104 16.52 -8.82 -3.34
C ALA A 104 18.01 -9.08 -3.64
N ALA A 105 18.42 -10.35 -3.75
CA ALA A 105 19.81 -10.74 -4.01
C ALA A 105 20.31 -10.37 -5.42
N THR A 106 19.41 -10.37 -6.40
CA THR A 106 19.74 -10.04 -7.80
C THR A 106 19.53 -8.57 -8.14
N THR A 107 18.97 -7.80 -7.21
CA THR A 107 18.79 -6.35 -7.32
C THR A 107 19.58 -5.64 -6.22
N LYS A 108 19.38 -4.33 -6.05
CA LYS A 108 19.91 -3.56 -4.91
C LYS A 108 18.83 -3.24 -3.88
N LEU A 109 17.71 -3.95 -3.91
CA LEU A 109 16.57 -3.74 -3.02
C LEU A 109 16.77 -4.49 -1.70
N THR A 110 16.18 -3.96 -0.63
CA THR A 110 16.01 -4.75 0.59
C THR A 110 14.96 -5.85 0.37
N VAL A 111 14.91 -6.86 1.23
CA VAL A 111 13.85 -7.89 1.19
C VAL A 111 12.46 -7.26 1.35
N TYR A 112 12.35 -6.18 2.13
CA TYR A 112 11.09 -5.45 2.33
C TYR A 112 10.63 -4.78 1.03
N ASP A 113 11.51 -4.03 0.37
CA ASP A 113 11.18 -3.39 -0.92
C ASP A 113 10.93 -4.44 -2.02
N ALA A 114 11.69 -5.53 -2.01
CA ALA A 114 11.51 -6.64 -2.94
C ALA A 114 10.14 -7.33 -2.77
N ALA A 115 9.54 -7.31 -1.58
CA ALA A 115 8.20 -7.86 -1.35
C ALA A 115 7.12 -7.11 -2.14
N TYR A 116 7.23 -5.78 -2.23
CA TYR A 116 6.35 -4.94 -3.04
C TYR A 116 6.54 -5.20 -4.54
N LEU A 117 7.79 -5.31 -4.99
CA LEU A 117 8.09 -5.63 -6.40
C LEU A 117 7.61 -7.02 -6.80
N HIS A 118 7.84 -8.03 -5.96
CA HIS A 118 7.31 -9.38 -6.15
C HIS A 118 5.79 -9.34 -6.28
N LEU A 119 5.10 -8.63 -5.39
CA LEU A 119 3.65 -8.55 -5.44
C LEU A 119 3.15 -7.85 -6.72
N SER A 120 3.83 -6.78 -7.14
CA SER A 120 3.51 -6.07 -8.39
C SER A 120 3.59 -7.01 -9.60
N ARG A 121 4.62 -7.87 -9.66
CA ARG A 121 4.75 -8.90 -10.69
C ARG A 121 3.64 -9.95 -10.60
N LYS A 122 3.38 -10.47 -9.39
CA LYS A 122 2.38 -11.51 -9.13
C LYS A 122 0.95 -11.07 -9.50
N MET A 123 0.64 -9.80 -9.33
CA MET A 123 -0.69 -9.23 -9.61
C MET A 123 -0.80 -8.53 -10.97
N GLU A 124 0.27 -8.50 -11.75
CA GLU A 124 0.38 -7.70 -12.99
C GLU A 124 -0.03 -6.24 -12.77
N ALA A 125 0.41 -5.69 -11.63
CA ALA A 125 0.03 -4.38 -11.13
C ALA A 125 1.19 -3.39 -11.23
N LYS A 126 0.87 -2.11 -11.44
CA LYS A 126 1.86 -1.02 -11.44
C LYS A 126 2.38 -0.70 -10.05
#